data_AF-T1B9S7-F1
#
_entry.id   AF-T1B9S7-F1
#
_cell.length_a   1.000
_cell.length_b   1.000
_cell.length_c   1.000
_cell.angle_alpha   90.00
_cell.angle_beta   90.00
_cell.angle_gamma   90.00
#
_symmetry.space_group_name_H-M   'P 1'
#
loop_
_entity.id
_entity.type
_entity.pdbx_description
1 polymer ?
#
loop_
_entity_poly.entity_id
_entity_poly.type
_entity_poly.pdbx_seq_one_letter_code
_entity_poly.pdbx_strand_id
1 'polypeptide(L)'
;LLAGAAILLGGGVAWLTSRQVAMTAMPQMVALFNGLGGGAAALIVVTQLLDPASLGGLALGFGLLALTIGTLSFGGSLVAFTKLAGRLRHPWRFRYQNSLHLIWLGLIVLVGAGFFILSEKTDLTAIFVALALGLGISTTVPIGGADMPVVISFYNALTGLAVGVDGLLLKNPALLIAGTVVGASGTLLTRLMAKAMNRSLGAVLFAHFGSITATGTGEGTASKEMDLTDAAVSLAYARKIRIVPGYDSRPHRPSTSSRN
;
A
#
# COMPACT_ATOMS: atom_id res chain seq x y z
N LEU A 1 31.02 5.07 -12.37
CA LEU A 1 31.24 3.61 -12.31
C LEU A 1 30.35 2.93 -11.26
N LEU A 2 30.40 3.34 -9.98
CA LEU A 2 29.55 2.76 -8.92
C LEU A 2 28.05 2.84 -9.21
N ALA A 3 27.53 3.99 -9.65
CA ALA A 3 26.12 4.15 -10.00
C ALA A 3 25.67 3.22 -11.15
N GLY A 4 26.51 3.05 -12.19
CA GLY A 4 26.23 2.14 -13.29
C GLY A 4 26.20 0.68 -12.85
N ALA A 5 27.14 0.27 -11.98
CA ALA A 5 27.14 -1.06 -11.39
C ALA A 5 25.89 -1.33 -10.55
N ALA A 6 25.45 -0.37 -9.73
CA ALA A 6 24.24 -0.48 -8.92
C ALA A 6 22.98 -0.64 -9.79
N ILE A 7 22.85 0.13 -10.87
CA ILE A 7 21.74 0.03 -11.83
C ILE A 7 21.71 -1.35 -12.50
N LEU A 8 22.86 -1.83 -12.97
CA LEU A 8 22.96 -3.13 -13.63
C LEU A 8 22.65 -4.29 -12.68
N LEU A 9 23.17 -4.26 -11.46
CA LEU A 9 22.91 -5.29 -10.46
C LEU A 9 21.44 -5.28 -10.01
N GLY A 10 20.91 -4.11 -9.62
CA GLY A 10 19.53 -3.98 -9.18
C GLY A 10 18.52 -4.32 -10.28
N GLY A 11 18.71 -3.75 -11.48
CA GLY A 11 17.86 -4.01 -12.64
C GLY A 11 17.97 -5.45 -13.14
N GLY A 12 19.17 -6.01 -13.17
CA GLY A 12 19.40 -7.41 -13.55
C GLY A 12 18.72 -8.39 -12.61
N VAL A 13 18.86 -8.22 -11.29
CA VAL A 13 18.20 -9.07 -10.30
C VAL A 13 16.68 -8.95 -10.38
N ALA A 14 16.13 -7.73 -10.48
CA ALA A 14 14.69 -7.52 -10.61
C ALA A 14 14.13 -8.14 -11.90
N TRP A 15 14.86 -8.03 -13.01
CA TRP A 15 14.47 -8.62 -14.29
C TRP A 15 14.49 -10.15 -14.27
N LEU A 16 15.55 -10.76 -13.72
CA LEU A 16 15.66 -12.21 -13.61
C LEU A 16 14.57 -12.78 -12.71
N THR A 17 14.37 -12.17 -11.53
CA THR A 17 13.38 -12.65 -10.55
C THR A 17 11.95 -12.47 -11.05
N SER A 18 11.63 -11.38 -11.72
CA SER A 18 10.27 -11.14 -12.27
C SER A 18 9.89 -12.12 -13.39
N ARG A 19 10.85 -12.57 -14.20
CA ARG A 19 10.59 -13.54 -15.29
C ARG A 19 10.33 -14.97 -14.83
N GLN A 20 10.81 -15.35 -13.65
CA GLN A 20 10.78 -16.74 -13.18
C GLN A 20 9.54 -17.05 -12.32
N VAL A 21 8.74 -16.04 -11.98
CA VAL A 21 7.61 -16.20 -11.06
C VAL A 21 6.34 -16.59 -11.81
N ALA A 22 5.59 -17.56 -11.27
CA ALA A 22 4.31 -17.97 -11.82
C ALA A 22 3.29 -16.83 -11.80
N MET A 23 2.38 -16.80 -12.80
CA MET A 23 1.35 -15.75 -12.91
C MET A 23 0.43 -15.66 -11.68
N THR A 24 0.21 -16.77 -10.97
CA THR A 24 -0.57 -16.79 -9.72
C THR A 24 0.14 -16.13 -8.53
N ALA A 25 1.47 -16.02 -8.60
CA ALA A 25 2.32 -15.39 -7.59
C ALA A 25 2.72 -13.95 -7.97
N MET A 26 2.02 -13.33 -8.92
CA MET A 26 2.24 -11.91 -9.26
C MET A 26 1.99 -10.96 -8.08
N PRO A 27 0.94 -11.11 -7.25
CA PRO A 27 0.66 -10.15 -6.17
C PRO A 27 1.80 -9.99 -5.16
N GLN A 28 2.51 -11.06 -4.80
CA GLN A 28 3.65 -10.97 -3.88
C GLN A 28 4.84 -10.23 -4.50
N MET A 29 5.08 -10.39 -5.80
CA MET A 29 6.17 -9.69 -6.48
C MET A 29 5.89 -8.19 -6.58
N VAL A 30 4.63 -7.82 -6.83
CA VAL A 30 4.20 -6.41 -6.79
C VAL A 30 4.43 -5.82 -5.40
N ALA A 31 4.09 -6.56 -4.33
CA ALA A 31 4.39 -6.13 -2.97
C ALA A 31 5.89 -5.91 -2.75
N LEU A 32 6.73 -6.88 -3.13
CA LEU A 32 8.18 -6.78 -2.95
C LEU A 32 8.79 -5.58 -3.68
N PHE A 33 8.44 -5.39 -4.96
CA PHE A 33 8.97 -4.28 -5.75
C PHE A 33 8.48 -2.92 -5.26
N ASN A 34 7.21 -2.82 -4.84
CA ASN A 34 6.72 -1.62 -4.20
C ASN A 34 7.49 -1.29 -2.91
N GLY A 35 7.71 -2.32 -2.07
CA GLY A 35 8.50 -2.17 -0.86
C GLY A 35 9.89 -1.62 -1.15
N LEU A 36 10.62 -2.22 -2.10
CA LEU A 36 11.95 -1.76 -2.51
C LEU A 36 11.94 -0.30 -3.01
N GLY A 37 10.89 0.12 -3.74
CA GLY A 37 10.69 1.51 -4.12
C GLY A 37 10.53 2.45 -2.92
N GLY A 38 9.73 2.06 -1.93
CA GLY A 38 9.59 2.81 -0.67
C GLY A 38 10.89 2.88 0.14
N GLY A 39 11.66 1.80 0.15
CA GLY A 39 12.98 1.75 0.78
C GLY A 39 13.98 2.66 0.07
N ALA A 40 13.96 2.72 -1.26
CA ALA A 40 14.79 3.64 -2.03
C ALA A 40 14.43 5.12 -1.73
N ALA A 41 13.14 5.46 -1.66
CA ALA A 41 12.67 6.78 -1.25
C ALA A 41 13.15 7.15 0.17
N ALA A 42 13.02 6.21 1.12
CA ALA A 42 13.55 6.40 2.46
C ALA A 42 15.06 6.66 2.48
N LEU A 43 15.84 5.90 1.69
CA LEU A 43 17.29 6.10 1.59
C LEU A 43 17.66 7.47 1.00
N ILE A 44 16.87 8.00 0.06
CA ILE A 44 17.07 9.37 -0.45
C ILE A 44 16.99 10.37 0.71
N VAL A 45 15.97 10.29 1.56
CA VAL A 45 15.85 11.19 2.72
C VAL A 45 16.99 10.97 3.73
N VAL A 46 17.38 9.72 4.00
CA VAL A 46 18.51 9.43 4.90
C VAL A 46 19.78 10.17 4.44
N THR A 47 20.04 10.26 3.13
CA THR A 47 21.19 11.04 2.64
C THR A 47 21.07 12.54 2.91
N GLN A 48 19.85 13.09 2.94
CA GLN A 48 19.62 14.51 3.28
C GLN A 48 19.74 14.76 4.79
N LEU A 49 19.45 13.77 5.62
CA LEU A 49 19.57 13.85 7.08
C LEU A 49 21.03 13.71 7.57
N LEU A 50 22.00 13.50 6.68
CA LEU A 50 23.43 13.56 7.03
C LEU A 50 23.90 14.97 7.37
N ASP A 51 23.25 15.99 6.80
CA ASP A 51 23.45 17.39 7.15
C ASP A 51 22.09 18.08 7.33
N PRO A 52 21.37 17.76 8.43
CA PRO A 52 20.01 18.23 8.63
C PRO A 52 19.97 19.74 8.94
N ALA A 53 21.08 20.33 9.39
CA ALA A 53 21.20 21.77 9.64
C ALA A 53 21.15 22.60 8.35
N SER A 54 21.59 22.02 7.22
CA SER A 54 21.46 22.63 5.90
C SER A 54 20.02 22.67 5.37
N LEU A 55 19.14 21.83 5.92
CA LEU A 55 17.73 21.78 5.54
C LEU A 55 16.95 22.86 6.31
N GLY A 56 16.18 23.68 5.58
CA GLY A 56 15.18 24.54 6.22
C GLY A 56 14.14 23.70 6.97
N GLY A 57 13.61 24.21 8.08
CA GLY A 57 12.72 23.43 8.96
C GLY A 57 11.50 22.80 8.25
N LEU A 58 10.95 23.48 7.25
CA LEU A 58 9.85 22.94 6.44
C LEU A 58 10.29 21.77 5.54
N ALA A 59 11.49 21.85 4.95
CA ALA A 59 12.07 20.76 4.17
C ALA A 59 12.42 19.56 5.07
N LEU A 60 12.96 19.81 6.26
CA LEU A 60 13.22 18.76 7.27
C LEU A 60 11.92 18.05 7.66
N GLY A 61 10.84 18.79 7.91
CA GLY A 61 9.53 18.22 8.24
C GLY A 61 8.98 17.32 7.12
N PHE A 62 9.05 17.78 5.87
CA PHE A 62 8.65 16.95 4.72
C PHE A 62 9.56 15.74 4.51
N GLY A 63 10.88 15.88 4.71
CA GLY A 63 11.82 14.78 4.71
C GLY A 63 11.46 13.71 5.72
N LEU A 64 11.29 14.07 6.99
CA LEU A 64 10.92 13.12 8.04
C LEU A 64 9.58 12.42 7.75
N LEU A 65 8.62 13.13 7.15
CA LEU A 65 7.36 12.55 6.69
C LEU A 65 7.59 11.53 5.55
N ALA A 66 8.36 11.89 4.52
CA ALA A 66 8.70 10.99 3.42
C ALA A 66 9.48 9.76 3.90
N LEU A 67 10.44 9.95 4.82
CA LEU A 67 11.20 8.87 5.45
C LEU A 67 10.29 7.92 6.23
N THR A 68 9.34 8.47 6.99
CA THR A 68 8.35 7.66 7.72
C THR A 68 7.53 6.83 6.74
N ILE A 69 6.99 7.45 5.70
CA ILE A 69 6.09 6.80 4.74
C ILE A 69 6.84 5.75 3.89
N GLY A 70 8.04 6.07 3.41
CA GLY A 70 8.87 5.14 2.64
C GLY A 70 9.28 3.92 3.45
N THR A 71 9.76 4.14 4.68
CA THR A 71 10.21 3.05 5.58
C THR A 71 9.03 2.19 6.05
N LEU A 72 7.90 2.82 6.41
CA LEU A 72 6.65 2.14 6.75
C LEU A 72 6.20 1.24 5.59
N SER A 73 6.21 1.78 4.37
CA SER A 73 5.77 1.05 3.18
C SER A 73 6.72 -0.08 2.81
N PHE A 74 8.02 0.10 3.01
CA PHE A 74 9.02 -0.97 2.85
C PHE A 74 8.76 -2.12 3.83
N GLY A 75 8.66 -1.83 5.12
CA GLY A 75 8.41 -2.84 6.16
C GLY A 75 7.08 -3.56 5.96
N GLY A 76 6.01 -2.81 5.67
CA GLY A 76 4.69 -3.38 5.45
C GLY A 76 4.62 -4.24 4.18
N SER A 77 5.23 -3.79 3.09
CA SER A 77 5.30 -4.55 1.84
C SER A 77 6.09 -5.87 1.98
N LEU A 78 7.13 -5.90 2.83
CA LEU A 78 7.87 -7.13 3.13
C LEU A 78 7.01 -8.14 3.90
N VAL A 79 6.19 -7.68 4.85
CA VAL A 79 5.21 -8.54 5.54
C VAL A 79 4.14 -9.02 4.56
N ALA A 80 3.65 -8.17 3.66
CA ALA A 80 2.68 -8.57 2.63
C ALA A 80 3.26 -9.65 1.69
N PHE A 81 4.50 -9.47 1.23
CA PHE A 81 5.23 -10.45 0.44
C PHE A 81 5.34 -11.80 1.16
N THR A 82 5.80 -11.80 2.42
CA THR A 82 5.98 -13.05 3.18
C THR A 82 4.67 -13.78 3.46
N LYS A 83 3.57 -13.05 3.66
CA LYS A 83 2.22 -13.63 3.80
C LYS A 83 1.74 -14.30 2.53
N LEU A 84 1.85 -13.60 1.39
CA LEU A 84 1.40 -14.12 0.10
C LEU A 84 2.29 -15.28 -0.40
N ALA A 85 3.57 -15.29 -0.03
CA ALA A 85 4.49 -16.40 -0.27
C ALA A 85 4.23 -17.63 0.61
N GLY A 86 3.19 -17.60 1.46
CA GLY A 86 2.82 -18.72 2.34
C GLY A 86 3.78 -18.94 3.51
N ARG A 87 4.75 -18.03 3.73
CA ARG A 87 5.74 -18.12 4.82
C ARG A 87 5.16 -17.66 6.16
N LEU A 88 4.19 -16.73 6.13
CA LEU A 88 3.49 -16.25 7.31
C LEU A 88 1.99 -16.55 7.18
N ARG A 89 1.52 -17.59 7.89
CA ARG A 89 0.23 -18.25 7.61
C ARG A 89 -0.98 -17.64 8.30
N HIS A 90 -0.80 -17.04 9.47
CA HIS A 90 -1.92 -16.54 10.29
C HIS A 90 -1.74 -15.07 10.65
N PRO A 91 -2.81 -14.26 10.59
CA PRO A 91 -2.77 -12.89 11.10
C PRO A 91 -2.54 -12.95 12.62
N TRP A 92 -1.45 -12.35 13.09
CA TRP A 92 -1.19 -12.24 14.52
C TRP A 92 -1.89 -11.01 15.05
N ARG A 93 -2.84 -11.25 15.96
CA ARG A 93 -3.72 -10.23 16.55
C ARG A 93 -3.59 -10.30 18.06
N PHE A 94 -3.42 -9.16 18.71
CA PHE A 94 -3.36 -9.07 20.17
C PHE A 94 -4.12 -7.84 20.68
N ARG A 95 -4.64 -7.91 21.90
CA ARG A 95 -5.61 -6.94 22.45
C ARG A 95 -5.11 -5.48 22.49
N TYR A 96 -3.81 -5.27 22.68
CA TYR A 96 -3.21 -3.94 22.83
C TYR A 96 -2.54 -3.42 21.55
N GLN A 97 -2.93 -3.94 20.39
CA GLN A 97 -2.28 -3.61 19.12
C GLN A 97 -2.43 -2.14 18.70
N ASN A 98 -3.63 -1.57 18.85
CA ASN A 98 -3.86 -0.15 18.57
C ASN A 98 -3.01 0.73 19.49
N SER A 99 -2.89 0.36 20.77
CA SER A 99 -2.03 1.07 21.73
C SER A 99 -0.56 0.99 21.31
N LEU A 100 -0.08 -0.16 20.82
CA LEU A 100 1.28 -0.26 20.30
C LEU A 100 1.47 0.60 19.05
N HIS A 101 0.52 0.67 18.12
CA HIS A 101 0.61 1.55 16.94
C HIS A 101 0.69 3.03 17.34
N LEU A 102 -0.10 3.45 18.34
CA LEU A 102 -0.03 4.80 18.88
C LEU A 102 1.31 5.07 19.58
N ILE A 103 1.88 4.09 20.28
CA ILE A 103 3.22 4.20 20.89
C ILE A 103 4.29 4.35 19.82
N TRP A 104 4.28 3.51 18.78
CA TRP A 104 5.20 3.63 17.64
C TRP A 104 5.10 5.03 17.00
N LEU A 105 3.88 5.50 16.73
CA LEU A 105 3.66 6.83 16.16
C LEU A 105 4.16 7.94 17.08
N GLY A 106 3.86 7.85 18.39
CA GLY A 106 4.32 8.81 19.39
C GLY A 106 5.84 8.87 19.49
N LEU A 107 6.52 7.73 19.44
CA LEU A 107 7.99 7.65 19.43
C LEU A 107 8.58 8.23 18.15
N ILE A 108 7.97 7.97 16.98
CA ILE A 108 8.42 8.56 15.70
C ILE A 108 8.30 10.09 15.76
N VAL A 109 7.18 10.61 16.26
CA VAL A 109 6.97 12.06 16.42
C VAL A 109 7.97 12.65 17.41
N LEU A 110 8.23 11.97 18.53
CA LEU A 110 9.18 12.41 19.54
C LEU A 110 10.62 12.48 19.00
N VAL A 111 11.07 11.41 18.33
CA VAL A 111 12.40 11.36 17.71
C VAL A 111 12.49 12.37 16.55
N GLY A 112 11.41 12.52 15.77
CA GLY A 112 11.30 13.54 14.73
C GLY A 112 11.43 14.96 15.27
N ALA A 113 10.79 15.28 16.40
CA ALA A 113 10.99 16.55 17.09
C ALA A 113 12.43 16.73 17.58
N GLY A 114 13.10 15.63 17.96
CA GLY A 114 14.53 15.60 18.27
C GLY A 114 15.42 16.14 17.14
N PHE A 115 15.08 15.89 15.86
CA PHE A 115 15.80 16.50 14.75
C PHE A 115 15.70 18.03 14.74
N PHE A 116 14.60 18.63 15.19
CA PHE A 116 14.51 20.10 15.22
C PHE A 116 15.29 20.74 16.37
N ILE A 117 15.55 19.99 17.44
CA ILE A 117 16.11 20.52 18.69
C ILE A 117 17.59 20.13 18.87
N LEU A 118 17.98 18.96 18.39
CA LEU A 118 19.26 18.30 18.70
C LEU A 118 20.14 18.04 17.46
N SER A 119 19.75 18.56 16.29
CA SER A 119 20.33 18.22 14.97
C SER A 119 21.86 18.22 14.88
N GLU A 120 22.56 19.06 15.65
CA GLU A 120 24.01 19.18 15.57
C GLU A 120 24.78 18.17 16.43
N LYS A 121 24.12 17.44 17.34
CA LYS A 121 24.80 16.69 18.42
C LYS A 121 24.60 15.18 18.39
N THR A 122 23.51 14.70 17.79
CA THR A 122 23.15 13.28 17.84
C THR A 122 22.52 12.83 16.53
N ASP A 123 23.10 11.80 15.89
CA ASP A 123 22.46 11.13 14.76
C ASP A 123 21.29 10.26 15.25
N LEU A 124 20.07 10.72 14.99
CA LEU A 124 18.82 10.03 15.35
C LEU A 124 18.27 9.18 14.19
N THR A 125 18.95 9.17 13.04
CA THR A 125 18.42 8.60 11.78
C THR A 125 18.20 7.10 11.87
N ALA A 126 19.16 6.36 12.42
CA ALA A 126 19.03 4.91 12.59
C ALA A 126 17.86 4.53 13.51
N ILE A 127 17.67 5.27 14.61
CA ILE A 127 16.56 5.07 15.55
C ILE A 127 15.24 5.38 14.84
N PHE A 128 15.16 6.50 14.14
CA PHE A 128 13.96 6.90 13.41
C PHE A 128 13.54 5.85 12.36
N VAL A 129 14.50 5.36 11.56
CA VAL A 129 14.28 4.29 10.59
C VAL A 129 13.82 3.00 11.27
N ALA A 130 14.45 2.59 12.37
CA ALA A 130 14.04 1.40 13.10
C ALA A 130 12.60 1.51 13.63
N LEU A 131 12.21 2.68 14.15
CA LEU A 131 10.85 2.93 14.62
C LEU A 131 9.83 2.90 13.48
N ALA A 132 10.11 3.58 12.37
CA ALA A 132 9.24 3.61 11.20
C ALA A 132 9.09 2.21 10.56
N LEU A 133 10.17 1.43 10.52
CA LEU A 133 10.17 0.06 10.04
C LEU A 133 9.34 -0.84 10.96
N GLY A 134 9.51 -0.70 12.27
CA GLY A 134 8.72 -1.39 13.29
C GLY A 134 7.23 -1.10 13.16
N LEU A 135 6.85 0.16 12.92
CA LEU A 135 5.47 0.55 12.65
C LEU A 135 4.93 -0.11 11.36
N GLY A 136 5.71 -0.12 10.27
CA GLY A 136 5.31 -0.74 9.00
C GLY A 136 5.04 -2.24 9.14
N ILE A 137 5.93 -2.94 9.85
CA ILE A 137 5.76 -4.36 10.16
C ILE A 137 4.53 -4.57 11.04
N SER A 138 4.45 -3.84 12.16
CA SER A 138 3.38 -3.98 13.16
C SER A 138 1.98 -3.68 12.61
N THR A 139 1.87 -2.75 11.66
CA THR A 139 0.60 -2.39 11.00
C THR A 139 0.13 -3.45 10.00
N THR A 140 1.04 -4.16 9.33
CA THR A 140 0.67 -5.17 8.32
C THR A 140 0.42 -6.56 8.91
N VAL A 141 1.11 -6.92 9.99
CA VAL A 141 0.99 -8.23 10.67
C VAL A 141 -0.45 -8.66 11.02
N PRO A 142 -1.37 -7.81 11.51
CA PRO A 142 -2.74 -8.23 11.86
C PRO A 142 -3.67 -8.41 10.66
N ILE A 143 -3.27 -7.95 9.47
CA ILE A 143 -4.14 -7.92 8.30
C ILE A 143 -4.25 -9.32 7.67
N GLY A 144 -5.45 -9.71 7.25
CA GLY A 144 -5.71 -11.02 6.64
C GLY A 144 -5.09 -11.18 5.26
N GLY A 145 -4.73 -12.41 4.87
CA GLY A 145 -4.25 -12.72 3.52
C GLY A 145 -5.23 -12.32 2.41
N ALA A 146 -6.53 -12.47 2.68
CA ALA A 146 -7.60 -12.07 1.76
C ALA A 146 -7.62 -10.55 1.49
N ASP A 147 -7.18 -9.74 2.45
CA ASP A 147 -7.17 -8.27 2.34
C ASP A 147 -5.85 -7.71 1.79
N MET A 148 -4.84 -8.57 1.60
CA MET A 148 -3.51 -8.15 1.15
C MET A 148 -3.52 -7.35 -0.16
N PRO A 149 -4.36 -7.65 -1.18
CA PRO A 149 -4.37 -6.84 -2.41
C PRO A 149 -4.68 -5.35 -2.16
N VAL A 150 -5.61 -5.06 -1.25
CA VAL A 150 -5.96 -3.67 -0.88
C VAL A 150 -4.78 -3.01 -0.13
N VAL A 151 -4.13 -3.74 0.78
CA VAL A 151 -2.96 -3.26 1.51
C VAL A 151 -1.78 -2.96 0.59
N ILE A 152 -1.54 -3.80 -0.42
CA ILE A 152 -0.48 -3.58 -1.41
C ILE A 152 -0.76 -2.31 -2.21
N SER A 153 -2.00 -2.11 -2.64
CA SER A 153 -2.42 -0.88 -3.34
C SER A 153 -2.27 0.36 -2.45
N PHE A 154 -2.61 0.24 -1.16
CA PHE A 154 -2.42 1.31 -0.18
C PHE A 154 -0.95 1.68 -0.02
N TYR A 155 -0.06 0.69 0.14
CA TYR A 155 1.38 0.94 0.19
C TYR A 155 1.92 1.50 -1.13
N ASN A 156 1.36 1.15 -2.28
CA ASN A 156 1.73 1.74 -3.57
C ASN A 156 1.35 3.23 -3.66
N ALA A 157 0.21 3.62 -3.08
CA ALA A 157 -0.16 5.02 -2.98
C ALA A 157 0.82 5.79 -2.07
N LEU A 158 1.19 5.20 -0.94
CA LEU A 158 2.11 5.78 0.04
C LEU A 158 3.53 5.93 -0.52
N THR A 159 4.07 4.93 -1.21
CA THR A 159 5.38 5.03 -1.85
C THR A 159 5.41 6.12 -2.92
N GLY A 160 4.34 6.24 -3.73
CA GLY A 160 4.18 7.35 -4.67
C GLY A 160 4.23 8.71 -3.97
N LEU A 161 3.49 8.87 -2.87
CA LEU A 161 3.49 10.11 -2.09
C LEU A 161 4.89 10.43 -1.53
N ALA A 162 5.61 9.44 -0.97
CA ALA A 162 6.97 9.62 -0.49
C ALA A 162 7.93 10.08 -1.60
N VAL A 163 7.88 9.43 -2.77
CA VAL A 163 8.69 9.82 -3.95
C VAL A 163 8.33 11.22 -4.44
N GLY A 164 7.06 11.62 -4.36
CA GLY A 164 6.62 12.97 -4.72
C GLY A 164 7.24 14.02 -3.80
N VAL A 165 7.31 13.73 -2.50
CA VAL A 165 7.99 14.58 -1.51
C VAL A 165 9.50 14.60 -1.74
N ASP A 166 10.14 13.47 -2.06
CA ASP A 166 11.56 13.45 -2.44
C ASP A 166 11.84 14.34 -3.66
N GLY A 167 10.94 14.33 -4.64
CA GLY A 167 11.01 15.22 -5.79
C GLY A 167 10.95 16.70 -5.42
N LEU A 168 10.13 17.05 -4.43
CA LEU A 168 10.10 18.41 -3.87
C LEU A 168 11.43 18.77 -3.20
N LEU A 169 11.96 17.89 -2.35
CA LEU A 169 13.18 18.12 -1.57
C LEU A 169 14.42 18.25 -2.47
N LEU A 170 14.53 17.38 -3.48
CA LEU A 170 15.62 17.37 -4.45
C LEU A 170 15.45 18.40 -5.58
N LYS A 171 14.33 19.14 -5.60
CA LYS A 171 13.95 20.02 -6.72
C LYS A 171 13.96 19.30 -8.07
N ASN A 172 13.53 18.03 -8.08
CA ASN A 172 13.50 17.17 -9.26
C ASN A 172 12.06 17.04 -9.79
N PRO A 173 11.73 17.67 -10.92
CA PRO A 173 10.37 17.65 -11.45
C PRO A 173 9.91 16.24 -11.88
N ALA A 174 10.83 15.37 -12.31
CA ALA A 174 10.48 14.02 -12.71
C ALA A 174 9.97 13.18 -11.52
N LEU A 175 10.68 13.23 -10.39
CA LEU A 175 10.24 12.54 -9.16
C LEU A 175 8.96 13.14 -8.60
N LEU A 176 8.83 14.47 -8.62
CA LEU A 176 7.64 15.17 -8.14
C LEU A 176 6.40 14.73 -8.94
N ILE A 177 6.48 14.79 -10.27
CA ILE A 177 5.35 14.44 -11.15
C ILE A 177 5.06 12.94 -11.05
N ALA A 178 6.07 12.08 -11.17
CA ALA A 178 5.86 10.62 -11.11
C ALA A 178 5.27 10.19 -9.77
N GLY A 179 5.83 10.68 -8.67
CA GLY A 179 5.38 10.32 -7.32
C GLY A 179 3.95 10.79 -7.04
N THR A 180 3.62 12.05 -7.36
CA THR A 180 2.28 12.58 -7.14
C THR A 180 1.21 11.88 -7.98
N VAL A 181 1.50 11.55 -9.25
CA VAL A 181 0.60 10.78 -10.11
C VAL A 181 0.40 9.36 -9.58
N VAL A 182 1.46 8.68 -9.16
CA VAL A 182 1.36 7.33 -8.57
C VAL A 182 0.59 7.37 -7.26
N GLY A 183 0.83 8.35 -6.39
CA GLY A 183 0.10 8.50 -5.13
C GLY A 183 -1.40 8.77 -5.34
N ALA A 184 -1.76 9.69 -6.24
CA ALA A 184 -3.15 9.99 -6.53
C ALA A 184 -3.89 8.80 -7.18
N SER A 185 -3.27 8.17 -8.18
CA SER A 185 -3.84 6.98 -8.83
C SER A 185 -3.96 5.80 -7.87
N GLY A 186 -2.95 5.58 -7.01
CA GLY A 186 -2.92 4.51 -6.02
C GLY A 186 -4.00 4.68 -4.94
N THR A 187 -4.22 5.89 -4.42
CA THR A 187 -5.29 6.12 -3.43
C THR A 187 -6.67 5.84 -4.02
N LEU A 188 -6.91 6.25 -5.27
CA LEU A 188 -8.15 5.95 -5.99
C LEU A 188 -8.30 4.44 -6.21
N LEU A 189 -7.26 3.77 -6.71
CA LEU A 189 -7.25 2.33 -6.92
C LEU A 189 -7.52 1.57 -5.62
N THR A 190 -6.90 1.96 -4.51
CA THR A 190 -7.10 1.35 -3.19
C THR A 190 -8.57 1.40 -2.80
N ARG A 191 -9.22 2.56 -2.98
CA ARG A 191 -10.65 2.75 -2.69
C ARG A 191 -11.54 1.89 -3.60
N LEU A 192 -11.24 1.81 -4.90
CA LEU A 192 -12.00 0.99 -5.84
C LEU A 192 -11.85 -0.50 -5.52
N MET A 193 -10.65 -0.96 -5.18
CA MET A 193 -10.40 -2.35 -4.78
C MET A 193 -11.15 -2.72 -3.49
N ALA A 194 -11.13 -1.86 -2.47
CA ALA A 194 -11.87 -2.10 -1.23
C ALA A 194 -13.38 -2.20 -1.50
N LYS A 195 -13.92 -1.28 -2.31
CA LYS A 195 -15.33 -1.31 -2.73
C LYS A 195 -15.66 -2.61 -3.49
N ALA A 196 -14.84 -3.02 -4.44
CA ALA A 196 -15.03 -4.25 -5.22
C ALA A 196 -14.96 -5.52 -4.36
N MET A 197 -14.29 -5.45 -3.21
CA MET A 197 -14.22 -6.54 -2.23
C MET A 197 -15.33 -6.48 -1.17
N ASN A 198 -16.30 -5.57 -1.28
CA ASN A 198 -17.36 -5.34 -0.29
C ASN A 198 -16.83 -5.08 1.13
N ARG A 199 -15.68 -4.42 1.26
CA ARG A 199 -15.10 -4.02 2.56
C ARG A 199 -14.76 -2.54 2.56
N SER A 200 -14.95 -1.86 3.69
CA SER A 200 -14.50 -0.48 3.82
C SER A 200 -12.98 -0.43 4.02
N LEU A 201 -12.34 0.65 3.53
CA LEU A 201 -10.90 0.88 3.78
C LEU A 201 -10.57 0.90 5.27
N GLY A 202 -11.45 1.48 6.08
CA GLY A 202 -11.33 1.47 7.53
C GLY A 202 -11.37 0.06 8.11
N ALA A 203 -12.25 -0.82 7.63
CA ALA A 203 -12.31 -2.20 8.09
C ALA A 203 -11.06 -3.02 7.70
N VAL A 204 -10.41 -2.69 6.58
CA VAL A 204 -9.18 -3.35 6.13
C VAL A 204 -7.95 -2.86 6.91
N LEU A 205 -7.79 -1.54 7.07
CA LEU A 205 -6.63 -0.93 7.73
C LEU A 205 -6.74 -0.93 9.26
N PHE A 206 -7.96 -0.83 9.79
CA PHE A 206 -8.25 -0.69 11.21
C PHE A 206 -9.23 -1.77 11.70
N ALA A 207 -9.06 -3.01 11.26
CA ALA A 207 -9.88 -4.18 11.62
C ALA A 207 -10.10 -4.41 13.15
N HIS A 208 -9.47 -3.60 14.01
CA HIS A 208 -9.53 -3.64 15.48
C HIS A 208 -10.00 -2.34 16.15
N PHE A 209 -10.47 -1.31 15.42
CA PHE A 209 -11.02 -0.09 16.05
C PHE A 209 -12.46 -0.24 16.57
N GLY A 210 -12.96 -1.46 16.63
CA GLY A 210 -14.28 -1.76 17.16
C GLY A 210 -14.61 -3.21 16.88
N SER A 211 -14.10 -4.14 17.70
CA SER A 211 -14.76 -5.43 17.82
C SER A 211 -16.07 -5.20 18.58
N ILE A 212 -17.05 -4.61 17.92
CA ILE A 212 -18.43 -4.87 18.29
C ILE A 212 -18.65 -6.31 17.87
N THR A 213 -18.87 -7.16 18.87
CA THR A 213 -19.21 -8.56 18.73
C THR A 213 -20.43 -8.68 17.81
N ALA A 214 -20.21 -8.87 16.52
CA ALA A 214 -21.28 -9.23 15.60
C ALA A 214 -21.55 -10.73 15.79
N THR A 215 -22.45 -11.06 16.71
CA THR A 215 -23.17 -12.32 16.72
C THR A 215 -24.03 -12.37 15.46
N GLY A 216 -23.56 -13.06 14.42
CA GLY A 216 -24.28 -13.27 13.17
C GLY A 216 -24.14 -14.73 12.74
N THR A 217 -25.07 -15.56 13.23
CA THR A 217 -25.37 -16.88 12.67
C THR A 217 -25.97 -16.71 11.27
N GLY A 218 -25.38 -17.34 10.26
CA GLY A 218 -25.92 -17.32 8.91
C GLY A 218 -25.03 -18.06 7.92
N GLU A 219 -25.17 -19.38 7.84
CA GLU A 219 -24.75 -20.16 6.69
C GLU A 219 -25.63 -19.77 5.49
N GLY A 220 -25.21 -18.74 4.77
CA GLY A 220 -25.76 -18.34 3.48
C GLY A 220 -24.61 -17.92 2.59
N THR A 221 -24.52 -18.50 1.39
CA THR A 221 -23.52 -18.09 0.40
C THR A 221 -23.67 -16.60 0.16
N ALA A 222 -22.66 -15.82 0.54
CA ALA A 222 -22.71 -14.36 0.42
C ALA A 222 -23.00 -13.96 -1.04
N SER A 223 -24.10 -13.24 -1.24
CA SER A 223 -24.48 -12.73 -2.56
C SER A 223 -23.38 -11.82 -3.10
N LYS A 224 -22.96 -12.03 -4.34
CA LYS A 224 -22.00 -11.15 -5.03
C LYS A 224 -22.78 -10.11 -5.81
N GLU A 225 -22.81 -8.90 -5.26
CA GLU A 225 -23.31 -7.73 -5.99
C GLU A 225 -22.28 -7.32 -7.06
N MET A 226 -22.76 -6.98 -8.25
CA MET A 226 -21.95 -6.54 -9.39
C MET A 226 -22.57 -5.28 -9.98
N ASP A 227 -21.76 -4.26 -10.25
CA ASP A 227 -22.24 -3.02 -10.86
C ASP A 227 -22.63 -3.25 -12.33
N LEU A 228 -23.51 -2.39 -12.85
CA LEU A 228 -23.95 -2.45 -14.25
C LEU A 228 -22.78 -2.34 -15.24
N THR A 229 -21.77 -1.54 -14.90
CA THR A 229 -20.59 -1.34 -15.73
C THR A 229 -19.75 -2.62 -15.80
N ASP A 230 -19.54 -3.30 -14.68
CA ASP A 230 -18.80 -4.56 -14.59
C ASP A 230 -19.55 -5.71 -15.29
N ALA A 231 -20.89 -5.70 -15.21
CA ALA A 231 -21.75 -6.60 -15.95
C ALA A 231 -21.60 -6.41 -17.46
N ALA A 232 -21.62 -5.16 -17.93
CA ALA A 232 -21.46 -4.81 -19.33
C ALA A 232 -20.07 -5.23 -19.86
N VAL A 233 -19.00 -5.00 -19.09
CA VAL A 233 -17.65 -5.47 -19.44
C VAL A 233 -17.60 -6.99 -19.53
N SER A 234 -18.18 -7.69 -18.57
CA SER A 234 -18.24 -9.16 -18.56
C SER A 234 -18.98 -9.72 -19.78
N LEU A 235 -20.07 -9.07 -20.20
CA LEU A 235 -20.82 -9.42 -21.41
C LEU A 235 -20.06 -9.06 -22.69
N ALA A 236 -19.37 -7.92 -22.74
CA ALA A 236 -18.63 -7.45 -23.91
C ALA A 236 -17.46 -8.38 -24.27
N TYR A 237 -16.80 -8.98 -23.28
CA TYR A 237 -15.72 -9.94 -23.50
C TYR A 237 -16.18 -11.41 -23.52
N ALA A 238 -17.47 -11.68 -23.33
CA ALA A 238 -18.00 -13.05 -23.35
C ALA A 238 -18.08 -13.59 -24.78
N ARG A 239 -17.47 -14.74 -25.03
CA ARG A 239 -17.54 -15.43 -26.34
C ARG A 239 -18.83 -16.21 -26.57
N LYS A 240 -19.50 -16.63 -25.49
CA LYS A 240 -20.77 -17.36 -25.52
C LYS A 240 -21.63 -16.89 -24.36
N ILE A 241 -22.83 -16.42 -24.68
CA ILE A 241 -23.80 -15.94 -23.70
C ILE A 241 -25.02 -16.86 -23.78
N ARG A 242 -25.46 -17.37 -22.63
CA ARG A 242 -26.73 -18.09 -22.49
C ARG A 242 -27.61 -17.32 -21.52
N ILE A 243 -28.72 -16.81 -22.02
CA ILE A 243 -29.72 -16.09 -21.21
C ILE A 243 -30.73 -17.13 -20.73
N VAL A 244 -30.90 -17.26 -19.40
CA VAL A 244 -31.89 -18.15 -18.78
C VAL A 244 -32.98 -17.28 -18.16
N PRO A 245 -34.11 -17.04 -18.87
CA PRO A 245 -35.19 -16.20 -18.36
C PRO A 245 -35.93 -16.89 -17.20
N GLY A 246 -36.21 -16.14 -16.14
CA GLY A 246 -37.04 -16.59 -15.00
C GLY A 246 -38.52 -16.20 -15.16
N TYR A 247 -39.36 -16.60 -14.20
CA TYR A 247 -40.81 -16.32 -14.21
C TYR A 247 -41.16 -14.81 -14.23
N ASP A 248 -40.27 -13.96 -13.72
CA ASP A 248 -40.44 -12.50 -13.65
C ASP A 248 -39.94 -11.76 -14.91
N SER A 249 -39.47 -12.49 -15.94
CA SER A 249 -39.04 -11.91 -17.22
C SER A 249 -40.17 -11.45 -18.13
N ARG A 250 -41.41 -11.36 -17.62
CA ARG A 250 -42.53 -10.79 -18.39
C ARG A 250 -42.20 -9.32 -18.69
N PRO A 251 -42.32 -8.88 -19.95
CA PRO A 251 -41.83 -7.57 -20.35
C PRO A 251 -42.68 -6.47 -19.70
N HIS A 252 -42.15 -5.80 -18.68
CA HIS A 252 -42.49 -4.40 -18.44
C HIS A 252 -41.95 -3.59 -19.61
N ARG A 253 -42.68 -3.52 -20.73
CA ARG A 253 -42.31 -2.78 -21.95
C ARG A 253 -41.53 -1.49 -21.64
N PRO A 254 -40.25 -1.39 -22.03
CA PRO A 254 -39.67 -0.14 -22.46
C PRO A 254 -39.42 -0.27 -23.98
N SER A 255 -39.75 0.78 -24.72
CA SER A 255 -39.63 0.83 -26.17
C SER A 255 -38.23 0.41 -26.67
N THR A 256 -38.19 -0.68 -27.44
CA THR A 256 -37.31 -0.92 -28.60
C THR A 256 -35.86 -0.41 -28.51
N SER A 257 -34.94 -1.23 -27.98
CA SER A 257 -33.49 -1.09 -28.25
C SER A 257 -32.69 -2.35 -27.90
N SER A 258 -33.06 -3.51 -28.44
CA SER A 258 -32.15 -4.67 -28.47
C SER A 258 -32.40 -5.58 -29.68
N ARG A 259 -31.95 -5.10 -30.85
CA ARG A 259 -31.61 -5.95 -32.00
C ARG A 259 -30.42 -5.33 -32.72
N ASN A 260 -29.23 -5.84 -32.37
CA ASN A 260 -28.09 -6.20 -33.24
C ASN A 260 -26.83 -6.29 -32.39
#